data_AF-A0AAZ3PY84-F1
#
_entry.id   AF-A0AAZ3PY84-F1
#
_cell.length_a   1.000
_cell.length_b   1.000
_cell.length_c   1.000
_cell.angle_alpha   90.00
_cell.angle_beta   90.00
_cell.angle_gamma   90.00
#
_symmetry.space_group_name_H-M   'P 1'
#
loop_
_entity.id
_entity.type
_entity.pdbx_description
1 polymer ?
#
loop_
_entity_poly.entity_id
_entity_poly.type
_entity_poly.pdbx_seq_one_letter_code
_entity_poly.pdbx_strand_id
1 'polypeptide(L)'
;LGSRFNPRYSDVMPLPDSFIQKQQLDASMADTFLEHLCLLDIDQEPITARNTSIICTIGPASRSIPKLQEMVKAGMNIARLNFSHGSHEYHGETIKNIREAVETITTDPLYYRPVAIALDTKGPEIRTGLVRGTAEQEVELERGASVRVVTGEGDRDSTDGNVIWVDYPSLPQEQWVNCLVRGQNDRFLPCQLRDSILQPSGYKSNALTTRLPASPS
;
A
#
# COMPACT_ATOMS: atom_id res chain seq x y z
N LEU A 1 -28.26 23.26 -47.72
CA LEU A 1 -27.77 21.94 -48.19
C LEU A 1 -26.29 22.09 -48.53
N GLY A 2 -25.41 21.33 -47.88
CA GLY A 2 -23.97 21.40 -48.16
C GLY A 2 -23.08 20.93 -47.01
N SER A 3 -23.40 19.79 -46.40
CA SER A 3 -22.50 19.11 -45.46
C SER A 3 -21.39 18.42 -46.25
N ARG A 4 -20.16 18.93 -46.14
CA ARG A 4 -18.95 18.26 -46.62
C ARG A 4 -18.74 16.98 -45.81
N PHE A 5 -19.25 15.87 -46.35
CA PHE A 5 -18.82 14.54 -45.94
C PHE A 5 -17.37 14.37 -46.37
N ASN A 6 -16.46 14.27 -45.41
CA ASN A 6 -15.10 13.84 -45.68
C ASN A 6 -15.18 12.35 -46.06
N PRO A 7 -14.74 11.94 -47.27
CA PRO A 7 -14.88 10.55 -47.68
C PRO A 7 -14.01 9.67 -46.76
N ARG A 8 -14.61 8.60 -46.24
CA ARG A 8 -13.89 7.57 -45.49
C ARG A 8 -12.77 7.02 -46.37
N TYR A 9 -11.56 7.02 -45.83
CA TYR A 9 -10.32 6.59 -46.45
C TYR A 9 -10.23 5.07 -46.70
N SER A 10 -11.37 4.39 -46.89
CA SER A 10 -11.45 2.92 -46.99
C SER A 10 -11.64 2.41 -48.41
N ASP A 11 -11.98 3.26 -49.38
CA ASP A 11 -12.18 2.86 -50.77
C ASP A 11 -11.23 3.65 -51.66
N VAL A 12 -10.09 3.04 -52.01
CA VAL A 12 -9.38 3.00 -53.30
C VAL A 12 -7.87 2.76 -53.03
N MET A 13 -7.35 1.67 -53.61
CA MET A 13 -5.94 1.19 -53.71
C MET A 13 -5.46 0.17 -52.66
N PRO A 14 -5.01 -1.03 -53.09
CA PRO A 14 -4.13 -1.86 -52.29
C PRO A 14 -2.69 -1.35 -52.48
N LEU A 15 -2.21 -0.51 -51.58
CA LEU A 15 -0.80 -0.08 -51.51
C LEU A 15 -0.07 -0.80 -50.36
N PRO A 16 1.22 -1.11 -50.49
CA PRO A 16 1.99 -1.90 -49.51
C PRO A 16 2.57 -0.99 -48.41
N ASP A 17 1.74 -0.29 -47.62
CA ASP A 17 2.20 0.91 -46.88
C ASP A 17 1.61 1.09 -45.46
N SER A 18 1.45 0.04 -44.65
CA SER A 18 0.97 0.19 -43.26
C SER A 18 2.08 0.68 -42.31
N PHE A 19 2.51 1.93 -42.45
CA PHE A 19 3.29 2.60 -41.39
C PHE A 19 2.34 3.03 -40.28
N ILE A 20 2.25 2.21 -39.23
CA ILE A 20 1.46 2.47 -38.03
C ILE A 20 2.25 3.48 -37.17
N GLN A 21 1.65 4.65 -36.88
CA GLN A 21 2.30 5.71 -36.11
C GLN A 21 2.44 5.35 -34.62
N LYS A 22 3.64 4.93 -34.21
CA LYS A 22 3.95 4.55 -32.82
C LYS A 22 3.56 5.63 -31.79
N GLN A 23 3.47 5.25 -30.52
CA GLN A 23 3.28 6.17 -29.37
C GLN A 23 1.89 6.83 -29.27
N GLN A 24 0.83 6.23 -29.82
CA GLN A 24 -0.53 6.77 -29.78
C GLN A 24 -0.64 8.15 -30.43
N LEU A 25 0.16 8.45 -31.46
CA LEU A 25 0.22 9.78 -32.07
C LEU A 25 -1.13 10.19 -32.66
N ASP A 26 -1.84 9.28 -33.33
CA ASP A 26 -3.18 9.55 -33.87
C ASP A 26 -4.16 9.96 -32.75
N ALA A 27 -4.16 9.22 -31.63
CA ALA A 27 -4.97 9.58 -30.47
C ALA A 27 -4.52 10.90 -29.83
N SER A 28 -3.22 11.23 -29.86
CA SER A 28 -2.68 12.47 -29.28
C SER A 28 -3.08 13.73 -30.06
N MET A 29 -3.40 13.58 -31.35
CA MET A 29 -3.81 14.66 -32.25
C MET A 29 -5.33 14.89 -32.28
N ALA A 30 -6.10 14.15 -31.47
CA ALA A 30 -7.55 14.29 -31.39
C ALA A 30 -7.98 15.68 -30.90
N ASP A 31 -9.10 16.18 -31.45
CA ASP A 31 -9.62 17.50 -31.09
C ASP A 31 -10.33 17.49 -29.72
N THR A 32 -10.76 16.31 -29.26
CA THR A 32 -11.45 16.15 -27.98
C THR A 32 -10.92 14.97 -27.17
N PHE A 33 -11.11 15.02 -25.85
CA PHE A 33 -10.72 13.92 -24.97
C PHE A 33 -11.50 12.63 -25.24
N LEU A 34 -12.78 12.74 -25.65
CA LEU A 34 -13.57 11.56 -26.00
C LEU A 34 -13.02 10.87 -27.25
N GLU A 35 -12.66 11.67 -28.26
CA GLU A 35 -12.03 11.15 -29.48
C GLU A 35 -10.66 10.54 -29.20
N HIS A 36 -9.84 11.16 -28.35
CA HIS A 36 -8.59 10.58 -27.86
C HIS A 36 -8.79 9.16 -27.31
N LEU A 37 -9.78 8.98 -26.43
CA LEU A 37 -10.09 7.67 -25.84
C LEU A 37 -10.57 6.65 -26.89
N CYS A 38 -11.33 7.09 -27.89
CA CYS A 38 -11.79 6.23 -28.98
C CYS A 38 -10.67 5.81 -29.93
N LEU A 39 -9.61 6.62 -30.04
CA LEU A 39 -8.47 6.39 -30.92
C LEU A 39 -7.31 5.64 -30.25
N LEU A 40 -7.42 5.28 -28.96
CA LEU A 40 -6.41 4.45 -28.29
C LEU A 40 -6.34 3.07 -28.94
N ASP A 41 -5.12 2.67 -29.29
CA ASP A 41 -4.86 1.44 -30.04
C ASP A 41 -3.84 0.55 -29.31
N ILE A 42 -4.16 -0.73 -29.12
CA ILE A 42 -3.31 -1.69 -28.42
C ILE A 42 -2.10 -2.15 -29.26
N ASP A 43 -2.20 -2.04 -30.58
CA ASP A 43 -1.14 -2.48 -31.50
C ASP A 43 -0.02 -1.43 -31.64
N GLN A 44 -0.24 -0.26 -31.03
CA GLN A 44 0.72 0.85 -31.02
C GLN A 44 1.79 0.68 -29.94
N GLU A 45 3.03 0.45 -30.38
CA GLU A 45 4.18 0.33 -29.48
C GLU A 45 4.49 1.66 -28.76
N PRO A 46 4.77 1.62 -27.44
CA PRO A 46 5.23 2.79 -26.69
C PRO A 46 6.72 3.11 -26.95
N ILE A 47 7.18 4.27 -26.46
CA ILE A 47 8.61 4.58 -26.42
C ILE A 47 9.38 3.64 -25.49
N THR A 48 10.66 3.41 -25.81
CA THR A 48 11.59 2.65 -24.95
C THR A 48 11.81 3.31 -23.58
N ALA A 49 11.75 4.65 -23.53
CA ALA A 49 11.97 5.40 -22.30
C ALA A 49 10.71 5.38 -21.42
N ARG A 50 10.88 4.97 -20.16
CA ARG A 50 9.80 4.97 -19.17
C ARG A 50 9.97 6.18 -18.25
N ASN A 51 8.98 7.05 -18.24
CA ASN A 51 9.03 8.33 -17.49
C ASN A 51 8.65 8.18 -16.02
N THR A 52 7.65 7.35 -15.71
CA THR A 52 7.22 7.09 -14.33
C THR A 52 8.37 6.40 -13.57
N SER A 53 8.53 6.61 -12.27
CA SER A 53 9.51 5.87 -11.45
C SER A 53 8.87 4.65 -10.78
N ILE A 54 9.65 3.59 -10.50
CA ILE A 54 9.19 2.42 -9.73
C ILE A 54 9.80 2.45 -8.34
N ILE A 55 8.92 2.38 -7.34
CA ILE A 55 9.29 2.22 -5.94
C ILE A 55 9.03 0.76 -5.54
N CYS A 56 10.03 0.11 -4.96
CA CYS A 56 9.90 -1.26 -4.47
C CYS A 56 10.20 -1.31 -2.97
N THR A 57 9.27 -1.87 -2.18
CA THR A 57 9.53 -2.15 -0.77
C THR A 57 10.47 -3.35 -0.65
N ILE A 58 11.58 -3.18 0.06
CA ILE A 58 12.55 -4.25 0.27
C ILE A 58 12.21 -5.02 1.55
N GLY A 59 12.24 -6.34 1.45
CA GLY A 59 11.97 -7.24 2.56
C GLY A 59 12.77 -8.53 2.46
N PRO A 60 12.45 -9.56 3.26
CA PRO A 60 13.21 -10.81 3.34
C PRO A 60 13.42 -11.50 1.98
N ALA A 61 12.42 -11.44 1.09
CA ALA A 61 12.47 -12.06 -0.23
C ALA A 61 13.35 -11.30 -1.25
N SER A 62 13.60 -10.00 -1.03
CA SER A 62 14.24 -9.10 -2.00
C SER A 62 15.55 -8.49 -1.50
N ARG A 63 16.05 -8.88 -0.32
CA ARG A 63 17.24 -8.28 0.31
C ARG A 63 18.59 -8.78 -0.21
N SER A 64 18.61 -9.89 -0.96
CA SER A 64 19.86 -10.47 -1.46
C SER A 64 20.40 -9.65 -2.62
N ILE A 65 21.72 -9.47 -2.67
CA ILE A 65 22.42 -8.74 -3.74
C ILE A 65 22.00 -9.20 -5.14
N PRO A 66 21.96 -10.52 -5.50
CA PRO A 66 21.56 -10.94 -6.84
C PRO A 66 20.11 -10.55 -7.16
N LYS A 67 19.19 -10.65 -6.20
CA LYS A 67 17.79 -10.26 -6.40
C LYS A 67 17.66 -8.75 -6.58
N LEU A 68 18.41 -7.96 -5.81
CA LEU A 68 18.45 -6.50 -5.98
C LEU A 68 18.96 -6.11 -7.37
N GLN A 69 20.00 -6.77 -7.87
CA GLN A 69 20.49 -6.55 -9.24
C GLN A 69 19.43 -6.88 -10.30
N GLU A 70 18.71 -7.99 -10.15
CA GLU A 70 17.57 -8.33 -11.01
C GLU A 70 16.49 -7.24 -10.97
N MET A 71 16.16 -6.71 -9.78
CA MET A 71 15.16 -5.65 -9.62
C MET A 71 15.58 -4.33 -10.28
N VAL A 72 16.85 -3.96 -10.18
CA VAL A 72 17.38 -2.76 -10.86
C VAL A 72 17.38 -2.94 -12.39
N LYS A 73 17.70 -4.13 -12.89
CA LYS A 73 17.58 -4.45 -14.32
C LYS A 73 16.13 -4.39 -14.80
N ALA A 74 15.20 -4.90 -13.99
CA ALA A 74 13.75 -4.88 -14.25
C ALA A 74 13.13 -3.46 -14.18
N GLY A 75 13.81 -2.49 -13.57
CA GLY A 75 13.41 -1.08 -13.61
C GLY A 75 13.13 -0.41 -12.26
N MET A 76 13.56 -1.00 -11.14
CA MET A 76 13.48 -0.37 -9.82
C MET A 76 14.29 0.94 -9.80
N ASN A 77 13.67 2.04 -9.36
CA ASN A 77 14.33 3.33 -9.19
C ASN A 77 14.52 3.72 -7.72
N ILE A 78 13.61 3.30 -6.85
CA ILE A 78 13.61 3.67 -5.43
C ILE A 78 13.40 2.42 -4.58
N ALA A 79 14.32 2.16 -3.65
CA ALA A 79 14.18 1.13 -2.64
C ALA A 79 13.52 1.74 -1.39
N ARG A 80 12.32 1.28 -1.05
CA ARG A 80 11.59 1.69 0.16
C ARG A 80 11.90 0.73 1.31
N LEU A 81 12.35 1.27 2.44
CA LEU A 81 12.59 0.55 3.68
C LEU A 81 11.48 0.90 4.67
N ASN A 82 10.64 -0.08 5.00
CA ASN A 82 9.55 0.11 5.95
C ASN A 82 10.04 -0.12 7.39
N PHE A 83 10.14 0.96 8.19
CA PHE A 83 10.61 0.90 9.58
C PHE A 83 9.54 0.41 10.57
N SER A 84 8.33 0.14 10.08
CA SER A 84 7.28 -0.54 10.85
C SER A 84 7.68 -1.94 11.33
N HIS A 85 8.68 -2.55 10.66
CA HIS A 85 9.22 -3.87 10.95
C HIS A 85 10.75 -3.86 10.83
N GLY A 86 11.42 -4.77 11.54
CA GLY A 86 12.88 -4.94 11.47
C GLY A 86 13.66 -4.05 12.44
N SER A 87 14.89 -4.47 12.76
CA SER A 87 15.82 -3.72 13.60
C SER A 87 16.63 -2.72 12.77
N HIS A 88 17.32 -1.78 13.45
CA HIS A 88 18.25 -0.86 12.79
C HIS A 88 19.38 -1.60 12.06
N GLU A 89 19.87 -2.71 12.64
CA GLU A 89 20.88 -3.56 12.03
C GLU A 89 20.38 -4.20 10.74
N TYR A 90 19.13 -4.70 10.73
CA TYR A 90 18.50 -5.28 9.55
C TYR A 90 18.40 -4.27 8.40
N HIS A 91 17.97 -3.04 8.69
CA HIS A 91 17.89 -1.96 7.70
C HIS A 91 19.29 -1.50 7.25
N GLY A 92 20.26 -1.44 8.16
CA GLY A 92 21.65 -1.10 7.85
C GLY A 92 22.29 -2.10 6.89
N GLU A 93 22.10 -3.40 7.13
CA GLU A 93 22.55 -4.45 6.21
C GLU A 93 21.86 -4.33 4.84
N THR A 94 20.55 -4.06 4.84
CA THR A 94 19.78 -3.89 3.60
C THR A 94 20.28 -2.70 2.77
N ILE A 95 20.59 -1.57 3.41
CA ILE A 95 21.19 -0.39 2.75
C ILE A 95 22.55 -0.74 2.15
N LYS A 96 23.38 -1.49 2.88
CA LYS A 96 24.68 -1.95 2.38
C LYS A 96 24.52 -2.82 1.14
N ASN A 97 23.60 -3.80 1.18
CA ASN A 97 23.32 -4.69 0.05
C ASN A 97 22.79 -3.93 -1.16
N ILE A 98 21.94 -2.91 -0.97
CA ILE A 98 21.44 -2.06 -2.07
C ILE A 98 22.59 -1.31 -2.74
N ARG A 99 23.46 -0.66 -1.95
CA ARG A 99 24.61 0.07 -2.50
C ARG A 99 25.56 -0.87 -3.23
N GLU A 100 25.87 -2.01 -2.62
CA GLU A 100 26.72 -3.03 -3.24
C GLU A 100 26.11 -3.56 -4.55
N ALA A 101 24.80 -3.83 -4.57
CA ALA A 101 24.11 -4.28 -5.78
C ALA A 101 24.17 -3.24 -6.91
N VAL A 102 24.04 -1.95 -6.61
CA VAL A 102 24.08 -0.86 -7.60
C VAL A 102 25.50 -0.64 -8.14
N GLU A 103 26.53 -0.69 -7.28
CA GLU A 103 27.92 -0.53 -7.70
C GLU A 103 28.44 -1.73 -8.50
N THR A 104 27.95 -2.94 -8.22
CA THR A 104 28.41 -4.17 -8.88
C THR A 104 27.64 -4.51 -10.16
N ILE A 105 26.53 -3.83 -10.45
CA ILE A 105 25.65 -4.20 -11.56
C ILE A 105 26.27 -3.98 -12.94
N THR A 106 27.14 -2.98 -13.06
CA THR A 106 27.81 -2.60 -14.30
C THR A 106 29.09 -1.83 -14.01
N THR A 107 30.15 -2.12 -14.75
CA THR A 107 31.39 -1.30 -14.75
C THR A 107 31.31 -0.16 -15.77
N ASP A 108 30.35 -0.22 -16.69
CA ASP A 108 30.15 0.81 -17.71
C ASP A 108 29.30 1.96 -17.16
N PRO A 109 29.83 3.20 -17.10
CA PRO A 109 29.11 4.38 -16.63
C PRO A 109 27.84 4.69 -17.43
N LEU A 110 27.77 4.30 -18.71
CA LEU A 110 26.61 4.56 -19.57
C LEU A 110 25.39 3.73 -19.17
N TYR A 111 25.60 2.58 -18.54
CA TYR A 111 24.52 1.68 -18.10
C TYR A 111 24.25 1.79 -16.60
N TYR A 112 24.96 2.68 -15.90
CA TYR A 112 24.75 2.92 -14.48
C TYR A 112 23.34 3.47 -14.24
N ARG A 113 22.59 2.82 -13.34
CA ARG A 113 21.24 3.23 -12.96
C ARG A 113 21.25 3.64 -11.49
N PRO A 114 21.10 4.94 -11.17
CA PRO A 114 21.03 5.37 -9.78
C PRO A 114 19.75 4.84 -9.13
N VAL A 115 19.88 4.36 -7.90
CA VAL A 115 18.76 3.90 -7.07
C VAL A 115 18.69 4.76 -5.82
N ALA A 116 17.55 5.41 -5.59
CA ALA A 116 17.31 6.17 -4.38
C ALA A 116 16.89 5.22 -3.24
N ILE A 117 17.19 5.58 -2.00
CA ILE A 117 16.74 4.86 -0.81
C ILE A 117 15.75 5.75 -0.08
N ALA A 118 14.53 5.28 0.08
CA ALA A 118 13.46 5.95 0.81
C ALA A 118 13.23 5.25 2.16
N LEU A 119 13.29 6.02 3.23
CA LEU A 119 12.98 5.55 4.57
C LEU A 119 11.52 5.89 4.86
N ASP A 120 10.72 4.86 5.13
CA ASP A 120 9.32 5.00 5.48
C ASP A 120 9.16 4.81 6.99
N THR A 121 8.80 5.89 7.68
CA THR A 121 8.71 5.93 9.13
C THR A 121 7.43 5.27 9.61
N LYS A 122 7.52 4.58 10.75
CA LYS A 122 6.35 4.15 11.50
C LYS A 122 5.66 5.42 12.00
N GLY A 123 4.57 5.83 11.35
CA GLY A 123 3.75 6.97 11.76
C GLY A 123 3.08 6.74 13.13
N PRO A 124 2.13 7.59 13.54
CA PRO A 124 1.34 7.40 14.77
C PRO A 124 0.33 6.26 14.59
N GLU A 125 0.82 5.05 14.32
CA GLU A 125 0.02 3.84 14.19
C GLU A 125 -0.34 3.30 15.57
N ILE A 126 -1.64 3.10 15.79
CA ILE A 126 -2.15 2.39 16.96
C ILE A 126 -2.08 0.88 16.65
N ARG A 127 -1.37 0.12 17.47
CA ARG A 127 -1.20 -1.33 17.35
C ARG A 127 -1.86 -2.06 18.51
N THR A 128 -2.32 -3.26 18.21
CA THR A 128 -2.81 -4.19 19.22
C THR A 128 -1.66 -5.01 19.80
N GLY A 129 -1.87 -5.54 21.00
CA GLY A 129 -0.93 -6.47 21.65
C GLY A 129 -0.96 -7.86 21.00
N LEU A 130 -0.12 -8.77 21.48
CA LEU A 130 -0.16 -10.16 21.05
C LEU A 130 -1.45 -10.85 21.50
N VAL A 131 -1.91 -11.81 20.71
CA VAL A 131 -3.09 -12.61 21.02
C VAL A 131 -2.67 -13.77 21.92
N ARG A 132 -3.19 -13.77 23.16
CA ARG A 132 -2.85 -14.78 24.20
C ARG A 132 -1.34 -15.02 24.35
N GLY A 133 -0.53 -13.97 24.26
CA GLY A 133 0.93 -14.06 24.40
C GLY A 133 1.66 -14.71 23.22
N THR A 134 1.01 -14.98 22.09
CA THR A 134 1.63 -15.62 20.93
C THR A 134 1.40 -14.81 19.65
N ALA A 135 2.41 -14.75 18.78
CA ALA A 135 2.33 -14.01 17.52
C ALA A 135 1.53 -14.74 16.42
N GLU A 136 1.32 -16.04 16.59
CA GLU A 136 0.73 -16.93 15.57
C GLU A 136 -0.73 -17.30 15.87
N GLN A 137 -1.25 -16.95 17.06
CA GLN A 137 -2.66 -17.19 17.36
C GLN A 137 -3.52 -16.06 16.83
N GLU A 138 -4.64 -16.47 16.24
CA GLU A 138 -5.71 -15.58 15.82
C GLU A 138 -6.91 -15.79 16.74
N VAL A 139 -7.71 -14.73 16.88
CA VAL A 139 -9.00 -14.82 17.52
C VAL A 139 -10.07 -14.34 16.55
N GLU A 140 -11.08 -15.17 16.38
CA GLU A 140 -12.26 -14.82 15.62
C GLU A 140 -13.18 -13.95 16.49
N LEU A 141 -13.61 -12.82 15.91
CA LEU A 141 -14.55 -11.92 16.55
C LEU A 141 -15.91 -12.03 15.87
N GLU A 142 -16.92 -12.46 16.64
CA GLU A 142 -18.28 -12.61 16.13
C GLU A 142 -19.00 -11.26 16.02
N ARG A 143 -19.73 -11.04 14.93
CA ARG A 143 -20.55 -9.84 14.75
C ARG A 143 -21.60 -9.75 15.87
N GLY A 144 -21.76 -8.56 16.45
CA GLY A 144 -22.67 -8.33 17.57
C GLY A 144 -22.06 -8.59 18.95
N ALA A 145 -20.89 -9.23 19.03
CA ALA A 145 -20.16 -9.43 20.27
C ALA A 145 -19.63 -8.10 20.84
N SER A 146 -19.51 -8.05 22.16
CA SER A 146 -18.93 -6.92 22.89
C SER A 146 -17.48 -7.23 23.23
N VAL A 147 -16.59 -6.31 22.92
CA VAL A 147 -15.15 -6.43 23.16
C VAL A 147 -14.66 -5.22 23.94
N ARG A 148 -13.83 -5.47 24.95
CA ARG A 148 -13.26 -4.45 25.82
C ARG A 148 -11.86 -4.08 25.35
N VAL A 149 -11.67 -2.84 24.92
CA VAL A 149 -10.37 -2.30 24.54
C VAL A 149 -9.69 -1.72 25.77
N VAL A 150 -8.46 -2.12 26.06
CA VAL A 150 -7.70 -1.71 27.24
C VAL A 150 -6.35 -1.08 26.86
N THR A 151 -5.86 -0.15 27.69
CA THR A 151 -4.57 0.53 27.48
C THR A 151 -3.58 0.30 28.63
N GLY A 152 -3.96 -0.47 29.65
CA GLY A 152 -3.08 -0.76 30.79
C GLY A 152 -1.94 -1.70 30.42
N GLU A 153 -0.69 -1.37 30.78
CA GLU A 153 0.48 -2.23 30.52
C GLU A 153 0.38 -3.63 31.14
N GLY A 154 -0.42 -3.82 32.19
CA GLY A 154 -0.64 -5.13 32.82
C GLY A 154 -1.44 -6.12 31.97
N ASP A 155 -2.17 -5.62 30.98
CA ASP A 155 -2.95 -6.41 30.01
C ASP A 155 -2.23 -6.52 28.66
N ARG A 156 -0.96 -6.10 28.59
CA ARG A 156 -0.13 -6.25 27.41
C ARG A 156 0.00 -7.74 27.10
N ASP A 157 -0.37 -8.11 25.88
CA ASP A 157 -0.37 -9.49 25.37
C ASP A 157 -1.46 -10.43 25.93
N SER A 158 -2.43 -9.92 26.70
CA SER A 158 -3.60 -10.69 27.15
C SER A 158 -4.78 -10.61 26.18
N THR A 159 -4.53 -10.25 24.91
CA THR A 159 -5.60 -10.07 23.93
C THR A 159 -6.31 -11.41 23.70
N ASP A 160 -7.58 -11.47 24.12
CA ASP A 160 -8.50 -12.56 23.87
C ASP A 160 -9.77 -11.98 23.21
N GLY A 161 -10.65 -12.78 22.63
CA GLY A 161 -11.80 -12.25 21.85
C GLY A 161 -12.74 -11.32 22.62
N ASN A 162 -12.55 -11.20 23.94
CA ASN A 162 -13.27 -10.31 24.82
C ASN A 162 -12.45 -9.06 25.22
N VAL A 163 -11.12 -9.10 25.18
CA VAL A 163 -10.21 -8.02 25.59
C VAL A 163 -9.17 -7.75 24.51
N ILE A 164 -9.05 -6.50 24.07
CA ILE A 164 -8.02 -6.09 23.09
C ILE A 164 -7.16 -5.00 23.73
N TRP A 165 -5.86 -5.26 23.88
CA TRP A 165 -4.93 -4.22 24.31
C TRP A 165 -4.49 -3.35 23.13
N VAL A 166 -4.36 -2.04 23.33
CA VAL A 166 -3.80 -1.09 22.34
C VAL A 166 -2.72 -0.18 22.92
N ASP A 167 -1.74 0.18 22.11
CA ASP A 167 -0.58 1.00 22.48
C ASP A 167 -0.84 2.52 22.49
N TYR A 168 -2.10 2.94 22.58
CA TYR A 168 -2.52 4.35 22.58
C TYR A 168 -3.17 4.76 23.92
N PRO A 169 -2.39 5.29 24.89
CA PRO A 169 -2.89 5.57 26.25
C PRO A 169 -4.02 6.59 26.31
N SER A 170 -4.07 7.51 25.34
CA SER A 170 -5.09 8.56 25.27
C SER A 170 -6.42 8.08 24.69
N LEU A 171 -6.52 6.83 24.21
CA LEU A 171 -7.74 6.28 23.60
C LEU A 171 -9.00 6.51 24.47
N PRO A 172 -9.00 6.27 25.80
CA PRO A 172 -10.20 6.43 26.63
C PRO A 172 -10.62 7.89 26.82
N GLN A 173 -9.75 8.85 26.50
CA GLN A 173 -10.01 10.28 26.64
C GLN A 173 -10.65 10.88 25.38
N GLU A 174 -10.54 10.18 24.24
CA GLU A 174 -11.08 10.62 22.98
C GLU A 174 -12.49 10.06 22.77
N GLN A 175 -13.46 10.94 22.49
CA GLN A 175 -14.84 10.53 22.20
C GLN A 175 -14.98 10.14 20.73
N TRP A 176 -14.91 8.84 20.45
CA TRP A 176 -15.20 8.29 19.13
C TRP A 176 -16.58 7.62 19.13
N VAL A 177 -17.50 8.10 18.29
CA VAL A 177 -18.86 7.52 18.17
C VAL A 177 -18.87 6.30 17.26
N ASN A 178 -17.99 6.28 16.25
CA ASN A 178 -17.78 5.16 15.33
C ASN A 178 -16.29 4.99 15.08
N CYS A 179 -15.77 3.77 15.23
CA CYS A 179 -14.40 3.44 14.88
C CYS A 179 -14.35 2.27 13.88
N LEU A 180 -13.35 2.25 13.01
CA LEU A 180 -13.05 1.13 12.13
C LEU A 180 -11.75 0.50 12.64
N VAL A 181 -11.85 -0.70 13.18
CA VAL A 181 -10.69 -1.46 13.65
C VAL A 181 -10.19 -2.32 12.48
N ARG A 182 -8.93 -2.12 12.08
CA ARG A 182 -8.32 -2.93 11.02
C ARG A 182 -7.83 -4.26 11.61
N GLY A 183 -8.36 -5.38 11.13
CA GLY A 183 -7.89 -6.71 11.50
C GLY A 183 -6.58 -7.09 10.79
N GLN A 184 -5.99 -8.24 11.15
CA GLN A 184 -4.72 -8.73 10.58
C GLN A 184 -4.70 -8.89 9.05
N ASN A 185 -5.87 -9.00 8.40
CA ASN A 185 -6.00 -9.15 6.94
C ASN A 185 -6.33 -7.85 6.20
N ASP A 186 -5.99 -6.70 6.76
CA ASP A 186 -6.31 -5.37 6.22
C ASP A 186 -7.80 -5.08 6.02
N ARG A 187 -8.68 -5.97 6.52
CA ARG A 187 -10.13 -5.78 6.52
C ARG A 187 -10.52 -4.92 7.71
N PHE A 188 -11.33 -3.90 7.45
CA PHE A 188 -11.88 -3.05 8.49
C PHE A 188 -13.14 -3.70 9.08
N LEU A 189 -13.13 -3.87 10.40
CA LEU A 189 -14.29 -4.19 11.20
C LEU A 189 -14.85 -2.86 11.73
N PRO A 190 -16.09 -2.49 11.37
CA PRO A 190 -16.72 -1.38 12.04
C PRO A 190 -16.93 -1.77 13.49
N CYS A 191 -16.73 -0.84 14.41
CA CYS A 191 -16.95 -1.02 15.84
C CYS A 191 -17.68 0.22 16.34
N GLN A 192 -18.74 0.02 17.12
CA GLN A 192 -19.44 1.11 17.79
C GLN A 192 -18.99 1.16 19.25
N LEU A 193 -18.50 2.32 19.68
CA LEU A 193 -18.19 2.57 21.07
C LEU A 193 -19.49 2.71 21.84
N ARG A 194 -19.68 1.93 22.92
CA ARG A 194 -20.90 1.99 23.73
C ARG A 194 -20.70 2.78 25.01
N ASP A 195 -19.66 2.48 25.78
CA ASP A 195 -19.42 3.08 27.09
C ASP A 195 -17.92 3.25 27.36
N SER A 196 -17.53 4.44 27.83
CA SER A 196 -16.31 4.63 28.61
C SER A 196 -16.63 4.34 30.07
N ILE A 197 -16.12 3.23 30.61
CA ILE A 197 -16.38 2.88 32.01
C ILE A 197 -15.62 3.90 32.85
N LEU A 198 -16.28 4.86 33.50
CA LEU A 198 -15.65 5.66 34.57
C LEU A 198 -15.66 4.81 35.84
N GLN A 199 -14.50 4.55 36.44
CA GLN A 199 -14.48 3.88 37.74
C GLN A 199 -15.09 4.81 38.82
N PRO A 200 -15.79 4.29 39.83
CA PRO A 200 -16.48 5.11 40.85
C PRO A 200 -15.55 5.97 41.73
N SER A 201 -14.23 5.81 41.62
CA SER A 201 -13.21 6.43 42.47
C SER A 201 -12.66 7.77 41.93
N GLY A 202 -13.24 8.34 40.87
CA GLY A 202 -12.73 9.57 40.25
C GLY A 202 -11.44 9.37 39.43
N TYR A 203 -10.95 8.14 39.31
CA TYR A 203 -9.90 7.75 38.37
C TYR A 203 -10.53 7.40 37.00
N LYS A 204 -10.08 8.08 35.95
CA LYS A 204 -10.44 7.75 34.55
C LYS A 204 -10.01 6.30 34.28
N SER A 205 -10.91 5.44 33.76
CA SER A 205 -10.52 4.06 33.48
C SER A 205 -9.68 3.94 32.21
N ASN A 206 -8.87 2.89 32.18
CA ASN A 206 -8.04 2.51 31.06
C ASN A 206 -8.78 1.56 30.08
N ALA A 207 -10.12 1.53 30.08
CA ALA A 207 -10.89 0.54 29.32
C ALA A 207 -12.14 1.14 28.63
N LEU A 208 -12.34 0.80 27.36
CA LEU A 208 -13.52 1.14 26.55
C LEU A 208 -14.25 -0.15 26.15
N THR A 209 -15.58 -0.17 26.18
CA THR A 209 -16.33 -1.32 25.65
C THR A 209 -16.92 -0.96 24.28
N THR A 210 -16.62 -1.79 23.29
CA THR A 210 -17.05 -1.63 21.90
C THR A 210 -17.90 -2.82 21.46
N ARG A 211 -18.85 -2.60 20.56
CA ARG A 211 -19.70 -3.66 19.98
C ARG A 211 -19.47 -3.74 18.48
N LEU A 212 -19.37 -4.96 17.96
CA LEU A 212 -19.33 -5.19 16.53
C LEU A 212 -20.75 -5.02 15.93
N PRO A 213 -20.89 -4.42 14.74
CA PRO A 213 -22.17 -4.20 14.10
C PRO A 213 -22.81 -5.54 13.75
N ALA A 214 -24.10 -5.66 14.08
CA ALA A 214 -24.93 -6.77 13.62
C ALA A 214 -25.12 -6.69 12.09
N SER A 215 -25.32 -7.84 11.45
CA SER A 215 -25.75 -7.88 10.05
C SER A 215 -27.05 -7.09 9.88
N PRO A 216 -27.22 -6.33 8.77
CA PRO A 216 -28.55 -5.86 8.40
C PRO A 216 -29.41 -7.09 8.11
N SER A 217 -30.49 -7.24 8.86
CA SER A 217 -31.59 -8.17 8.58
C SER A 217 -32.38 -7.74 7.34
#